data_AF-A0A843EH74-F1
#
_entry.id   AF-A0A843EH74-F1
#
_cell.length_a   1.000
_cell.length_b   1.000
_cell.length_c   1.000
_cell.angle_alpha   90.00
_cell.angle_beta   90.00
_cell.angle_gamma   90.00
#
_symmetry.space_group_name_H-M   'P 1'
#
loop_
_entity.id
_entity.type
_entity.pdbx_description
1 polymer ?
#
loop_
_entity_poly.entity_id
_entity_poly.type
_entity_poly.pdbx_seq_one_letter_code
_entity_poly.pdbx_strand_id
1 'polypeptide(L)' 'MSSTTQSASKTQRDAIAAEISEILKNVPVVGYRDEKDVLVLPADDDEDY' A
#
# COMPACT_ATOMS: atom_id res chain seq x y z
N MET A 1 -20.89 10.73 -15.37
CA MET A 1 -20.64 10.63 -13.92
C MET A 1 -19.30 11.26 -13.65
N SER A 2 -19.27 12.48 -13.12
CA SER A 2 -18.02 13.20 -12.85
C SER A 2 -17.51 12.77 -11.48
N SER A 3 -16.38 12.08 -11.42
CA SER A 3 -15.67 11.81 -10.16
C SER A 3 -15.19 13.13 -9.60
N THR A 4 -15.91 13.66 -8.61
CA THR A 4 -15.43 14.76 -7.79
C THR A 4 -14.23 14.23 -7.02
N THR A 5 -13.01 14.59 -7.44
CA THR A 5 -11.80 14.29 -6.68
C THR A 5 -11.89 15.04 -5.35
N GLN A 6 -12.38 14.39 -4.31
CA GLN A 6 -12.48 14.95 -2.98
C GLN A 6 -11.08 14.94 -2.37
N SER A 7 -10.40 16.08 -2.41
CA SER A 7 -9.09 16.26 -1.81
C SER A 7 -9.22 16.25 -0.29
N ALA A 8 -8.87 15.13 0.34
CA ALA A 8 -8.79 15.01 1.79
C ALA A 8 -7.60 15.83 2.33
N SER A 9 -7.78 16.47 3.49
CA SER A 9 -6.70 17.21 4.14
C SER A 9 -5.55 16.29 4.55
N LYS A 10 -4.34 16.83 4.77
CA LYS A 10 -3.20 16.04 5.25
C LYS A 10 -3.56 15.26 6.54
N THR A 11 -4.19 15.94 7.50
CA THR A 11 -4.63 15.35 8.76
C THR A 11 -5.61 14.18 8.56
N GLN A 12 -6.54 14.30 7.63
CA GLN A 12 -7.49 13.22 7.33
C GLN A 12 -6.80 12.02 6.68
N ARG A 13 -5.87 12.25 5.75
CA ARG A 13 -5.08 11.18 5.14
C ARG A 13 -4.21 10.46 6.17
N ASP A 14 -3.57 11.21 7.06
CA ASP A 14 -2.72 10.65 8.12
C ASP A 14 -3.54 9.80 9.10
N ALA A 15 -4.75 10.24 9.47
CA ALA A 15 -5.65 9.48 10.34
C ALA A 15 -6.09 8.17 9.69
N ILE A 16 -6.47 8.20 8.40
CA ILE A 16 -6.87 7.01 7.64
C ILE A 16 -5.69 6.05 7.49
N ALA A 17 -4.48 6.57 7.22
CA ALA A 17 -3.28 5.74 7.12
C ALA A 17 -2.98 5.02 8.44
N ALA A 18 -3.18 5.68 9.59
CA ALA A 18 -3.01 5.06 10.90
C ALA A 18 -4.03 3.94 11.14
N GLU A 19 -5.31 4.16 10.80
CA GLU A 19 -6.37 3.16 10.92
C GLU A 19 -6.10 1.93 10.03
N ILE A 20 -5.71 2.16 8.77
CA ILE A 20 -5.33 1.08 7.85
C ILE A 20 -4.13 0.29 8.40
N SER A 21 -3.12 0.99 8.93
CA SER A 21 -1.94 0.36 9.51
C SER A 21 -2.31 -0.51 10.71
N GLU A 22 -3.26 -0.08 11.55
CA GLU A 22 -3.72 -0.87 12.69
C GLU A 22 -4.45 -2.14 12.25
N ILE A 23 -5.30 -2.05 11.21
CA ILE A 23 -6.01 -3.21 10.65
C ILE A 23 -5.02 -4.22 10.06
N LEU A 24 -4.00 -3.73 9.35
CA LEU A 24 -3.03 -4.56 8.65
C LEU A 24 -1.87 -5.05 9.51
N LYS A 25 -1.77 -4.64 10.79
CA LYS A 25 -0.61 -4.94 11.66
C LYS A 25 -0.29 -6.43 11.81
N ASN A 26 -1.29 -7.29 11.70
CA ASN A 26 -1.17 -8.75 11.85
C ASN A 26 -1.28 -9.49 10.50
N VAL A 27 -1.38 -8.76 9.39
CA VAL A 27 -1.48 -9.37 8.07
C VAL A 27 -0.05 -9.71 7.63
N PRO A 28 0.26 -11.00 7.39
CA PRO A 28 1.57 -11.38 6.89
C PRO A 28 1.75 -10.80 5.49
N VAL A 29 2.82 -10.04 5.30
CA VAL A 29 3.19 -9.54 3.97
C VAL A 29 3.89 -10.69 3.24
N VAL A 30 3.28 -11.16 2.16
CA VAL A 30 3.86 -12.19 1.29
C VAL A 30 4.69 -11.48 0.23
N GLY A 31 5.99 -11.78 0.19
CA GLY A 31 6.95 -11.23 -0.76
C GLY A 31 8.34 -11.81 -0.52
N TYR A 32 9.29 -11.48 -1.39
CA TYR A 32 10.69 -11.83 -1.22
C TYR A 32 11.55 -10.57 -1.20
N ARG A 33 12.77 -10.67 -0.67
CA ARG A 33 13.74 -9.58 -0.76
C ARG A 33 14.65 -9.79 -1.97
N ASP A 34 14.84 -8.76 -2.77
CA ASP A 34 15.75 -8.80 -3.91
C ASP A 34 17.23 -8.66 -3.48
N GLU A 35 18.14 -8.64 -4.46
CA GLU A 35 19.59 -8.48 -4.24
C GLU A 35 19.98 -7.15 -3.58
N LYS A 36 19.07 -6.17 -3.56
CA LYS A 36 19.26 -4.83 -2.99
C LYS A 36 18.54 -4.67 -1.64
N ASP A 37 18.06 -5.77 -1.05
CA ASP A 37 17.28 -5.81 0.20
C ASP A 37 15.90 -5.11 0.10
N VAL A 38 15.40 -4.88 -1.11
CA VAL A 38 14.06 -4.32 -1.35
C VAL A 38 13.01 -5.42 -1.28
N LEU A 39 11.91 -5.17 -0.57
CA LEU A 39 10.77 -6.08 -0.54
C LEU A 39 10.02 -6.00 -1.88
N VAL A 40 10.04 -7.09 -2.63
CA VAL A 40 9.28 -7.27 -3.87
C VAL A 40 8.00 -8.01 -3.53
N LEU A 41 6.85 -7.43 -3.89
CA LEU A 41 5.55 -8.06 -3.73
C LEU A 41 5.25 -8.93 -4.96
N PRO A 42 4.57 -10.08 -4.81
CA PRO A 42 4.25 -10.97 -5.94
C PRO A 42 3.44 -10.33 -7.08
N ALA A 43 2.74 -9.23 -6.82
CA ALA A 43 2.02 -8.46 -7.84
C ALA A 43 2.91 -7.41 -8.54
N ASP A 44 4.09 -7.10 -8.00
CA ASP A 44 5.10 -6.28 -8.67
C ASP A 44 5.95 -7.12 -9.65
N ASP A 45 5.84 -8.45 -9.57
CA ASP A 45 6.44 -9.44 -10.48
C ASP A 45 5.49 -9.81 -11.64
N ASP A 46 4.49 -8.95 -11.93
CA ASP A 46 3.75 -8.97 -13.21
C ASP A 46 4.66 -8.43 -14.33
N GLU A 47 5.80 -9.08 -14.53
CA GLU A 47 6.48 -9.09 -15.83
C GLU A 47 5.60 -9.96 -16.76
N ASP A 48 4.70 -9.31 -17.50
CA ASP A 48 4.08 -9.88 -18.69
C ASP A 48 5.19 -10.30 -19.67
N TYR A 49 5.61 -11.58 -19.60
CA TYR A 49 6.53 -12.25 -20.54
C TYR A 49 5.87 -12.58 -21.89
#